data_AF-A0A0C3QPW5-F1
#
_entry.id   AF-A0A0C3QPW5-F1
#
_cell.length_a   1.000
_cell.length_b   1.000
_cell.length_c   1.000
_cell.angle_alpha   90.00
_cell.angle_beta   90.00
_cell.angle_gamma   90.00
#
_symmetry.space_group_name_H-M   'P 1'
#
loop_
_entity.id
_entity.type
_entity.pdbx_description
1 polymer ?
#
loop_
_entity_poly.entity_id
_entity_poly.type
_entity_poly.pdbx_seq_one_letter_code
_entity_poly.pdbx_strand_id
1 'polypeptide(L)'
;MAINIVLPDTYGYVALAACSMVWLNWMQANVVGSKRKAAKIPYPQMYADKAQQEASKEALAFNCAQRAHGNTLEYLPTTLFTLLFTGLRYPMFAACTGAAVTAGRILYTIGYISGGPSGRYGLGGGVALVGSLALFVGSTWSAIQMVM
;
A
#
# COMPACT_ATOMS: atom_id res chain seq x y z
N MET A 1 -26.12 15.33 -24.56
CA MET A 1 -24.76 15.51 -25.11
C MET A 1 -23.88 14.47 -24.46
N ALA A 2 -23.34 13.51 -25.23
CA ALA A 2 -22.45 12.47 -24.68
C ALA A 2 -21.02 13.01 -24.66
N ILE A 3 -20.36 12.92 -23.51
CA ILE A 3 -18.92 13.18 -23.40
C ILE A 3 -18.22 11.86 -23.70
N ASN A 4 -17.49 11.81 -24.82
CA ASN A 4 -16.68 10.65 -25.17
C ASN A 4 -15.28 10.82 -24.56
N ILE A 5 -14.93 9.96 -23.60
CA ILE A 5 -13.59 9.89 -23.02
C ILE A 5 -12.86 8.72 -23.67
N VAL A 6 -11.82 9.02 -24.45
CA VAL A 6 -10.96 7.99 -25.05
C VAL A 6 -9.77 7.77 -24.11
N LEU A 7 -9.62 6.54 -23.62
CA LEU A 7 -8.49 6.14 -22.78
C LEU A 7 -7.35 5.57 -23.64
N PRO A 8 -6.09 5.63 -23.18
CA PRO A 8 -4.98 4.93 -23.84
C PRO A 8 -5.24 3.43 -23.96
N ASP A 9 -4.83 2.81 -25.07
CA ASP A 9 -5.05 1.37 -25.33
C ASP A 9 -4.51 0.45 -24.22
N THR A 10 -3.44 0.89 -23.54
CA THR A 10 -2.77 0.16 -22.46
C THR A 10 -3.28 0.51 -21.06
N TYR A 11 -4.32 1.35 -20.94
CA TYR A 11 -4.83 1.80 -19.64
C TYR A 11 -5.40 0.67 -18.78
N GLY A 12 -5.79 -0.46 -19.38
CA GLY A 12 -6.18 -1.66 -18.65
C GLY A 12 -5.12 -2.14 -17.65
N TYR A 13 -3.83 -1.97 -17.95
CA TYR A 13 -2.75 -2.30 -17.01
C TYR A 13 -2.72 -1.37 -15.80
N VAL A 14 -3.08 -0.10 -15.97
CA VAL A 14 -3.20 0.87 -14.88
C VAL A 14 -4.34 0.45 -13.95
N ALA A 15 -5.49 0.05 -14.52
CA ALA A 15 -6.62 -0.46 -13.77
C ALA A 15 -6.27 -1.74 -12.99
N LEU A 16 -5.54 -2.68 -13.61
CA LEU A 16 -5.04 -3.87 -12.92
C LEU A 16 -4.10 -3.53 -11.75
N ALA A 17 -3.20 -2.57 -11.95
CA ALA A 17 -2.32 -2.09 -10.87
C ALA A 17 -3.14 -1.45 -9.73
N ALA A 18 -4.17 -0.67 -10.03
CA ALA A 18 -5.06 -0.09 -9.01
C ALA A 18 -5.83 -1.18 -8.25
N CYS A 19 -6.40 -2.17 -8.95
CA CYS A 19 -7.07 -3.32 -8.35
C CYS A 19 -6.14 -4.14 -7.45
N SER A 20 -4.86 -4.26 -7.81
CA SER A 20 -3.88 -4.99 -6.98
C SER A 20 -3.71 -4.38 -5.58
N MET A 21 -3.89 -3.06 -5.44
CA MET A 21 -3.85 -2.38 -4.14
C MET A 21 -5.09 -2.67 -3.29
N VAL A 22 -6.25 -2.90 -3.92
CA VAL A 22 -7.46 -3.35 -3.21
C VAL A 22 -7.24 -4.74 -2.61
N TRP A 23 -6.67 -5.66 -3.40
CA TRP A 23 -6.33 -7.00 -2.94
C TRP A 23 -5.25 -6.99 -1.84
N LEU A 24 -4.26 -6.10 -1.94
CA LEU A 24 -3.28 -5.86 -0.88
C LEU A 24 -3.96 -5.44 0.44
N ASN A 25 -4.87 -4.46 0.39
CA ASN A 25 -5.58 -3.97 1.57
C ASN A 25 -6.41 -5.10 2.21
N TRP A 26 -7.11 -5.89 1.39
CA TRP A 26 -7.85 -7.06 1.85
C TRP A 26 -6.93 -8.11 2.49
N MET A 27 -5.79 -8.42 1.87
CA MET A 27 -4.79 -9.34 2.44
C MET A 27 -4.29 -8.85 3.80
N GLN A 28 -3.92 -7.56 3.92
CA GLN A 28 -3.44 -6.99 5.18
C GLN A 28 -4.50 -7.04 6.28
N ALA A 29 -5.75 -6.75 5.97
CA ALA A 29 -6.85 -6.86 6.93
C ALA A 29 -6.99 -8.29 7.48
N ASN A 30 -6.90 -9.31 6.60
CA ASN A 30 -6.91 -10.72 7.02
C ASN A 30 -5.70 -11.09 7.88
N VAL A 31 -4.51 -10.58 7.54
CA VAL A 31 -3.29 -10.77 8.35
C VAL A 31 -3.46 -10.16 9.74
N VAL A 32 -4.00 -8.95 9.85
CA VAL A 32 -4.32 -8.31 11.14
C VAL A 32 -5.28 -9.17 11.95
N GLY A 33 -6.36 -9.67 11.34
CA GLY A 33 -7.32 -10.54 12.01
C GLY A 33 -6.69 -11.85 12.53
N SER A 34 -5.86 -12.49 11.71
CA SER A 34 -5.12 -13.70 12.07
C SER A 34 -4.15 -13.45 13.24
N LYS A 35 -3.35 -12.38 13.17
CA LYS A 35 -2.40 -12.03 14.24
C LYS A 35 -3.09 -11.61 15.52
N ARG A 36 -4.24 -10.91 15.44
CA ARG A 36 -5.07 -10.61 16.60
C ARG A 36 -5.49 -11.88 17.33
N LYS A 37 -6.00 -12.87 16.58
CA LYS A 37 -6.43 -14.16 17.14
C LYS A 37 -5.28 -14.87 17.85
N ALA A 38 -4.09 -14.88 17.25
CA ALA A 38 -2.88 -15.45 17.84
C ALA A 38 -2.45 -14.72 19.13
N ALA A 39 -2.53 -13.39 19.15
CA ALA A 39 -2.18 -12.55 20.29
C ALA A 39 -3.24 -12.54 21.41
N LYS A 40 -4.42 -13.15 21.19
CA LYS A 40 -5.55 -13.18 22.13
C LYS A 40 -5.99 -11.79 22.62
N ILE A 41 -5.88 -10.77 21.76
CA ILE A 41 -6.29 -9.40 22.08
C ILE A 41 -7.80 -9.24 21.80
N PRO A 42 -8.64 -9.05 22.85
CA PRO A 42 -10.09 -8.97 22.69
C PRO A 42 -10.50 -7.68 21.98
N TYR A 43 -11.64 -7.71 21.29
CA TYR A 43 -12.32 -6.48 20.86
C TYR A 43 -12.94 -5.78 22.08
N PRO A 44 -13.00 -4.44 22.13
CA PRO A 44 -12.66 -3.47 21.08
C PRO A 44 -11.20 -2.96 21.14
N GLN A 45 -10.30 -3.64 21.86
CA GLN A 45 -8.93 -3.17 22.01
C GLN A 45 -8.21 -3.07 20.66
N MET A 46 -7.75 -1.87 20.30
CA MET A 46 -7.18 -1.59 18.98
C MET A 46 -5.75 -2.14 18.83
N TYR A 47 -4.93 -1.92 19.85
CA TYR A 47 -3.51 -2.31 19.92
C TYR A 47 -3.22 -3.02 21.24
N ALA A 48 -2.29 -3.97 21.23
CA ALA A 48 -1.73 -4.55 22.44
C ALA A 48 -0.91 -3.50 23.21
N ASP A 49 -1.06 -3.45 24.53
CA ASP A 49 -0.31 -2.55 25.41
C ASP A 49 1.16 -2.96 25.50
N LYS A 50 2.01 -2.06 26.00
CA LYS A 50 3.46 -2.32 26.15
C LYS A 50 3.74 -3.61 26.94
N ALA A 51 3.05 -3.80 28.07
CA ALA A 51 3.20 -5.01 28.88
C ALA A 51 2.80 -6.28 28.11
N GLN A 52 1.77 -6.21 27.25
CA GLN A 52 1.35 -7.34 26.43
C GLN A 52 2.35 -7.64 25.31
N GLN A 53 2.96 -6.61 24.70
CA GLN A 53 3.99 -6.76 23.68
C GLN A 53 5.29 -7.35 24.24
N GLU A 54 5.68 -6.95 25.45
CA GLU A 54 6.86 -7.48 26.14
C GLU A 54 6.64 -8.93 26.60
N ALA A 55 5.41 -9.28 27.00
CA ALA A 55 5.04 -10.63 27.42
C ALA A 55 4.83 -11.60 26.25
N SER A 56 4.49 -11.14 25.04
CA SER A 56 4.17 -11.99 23.90
C SER A 56 4.69 -11.42 22.58
N LYS A 57 5.47 -12.24 21.87
CA LYS A 57 5.94 -11.94 20.50
C LYS A 57 4.76 -11.82 19.52
N GLU A 58 3.69 -12.56 19.76
CA GLU A 58 2.46 -12.53 18.97
C GLU A 58 1.74 -11.19 19.12
N ALA A 59 1.71 -10.62 20.34
CA ALA A 59 1.14 -9.30 20.59
C ALA A 59 1.95 -8.19 19.89
N LEU A 60 3.28 -8.29 19.89
CA LEU A 60 4.13 -7.41 19.09
C LEU A 60 3.86 -7.56 17.59
N ALA A 61 3.78 -8.80 17.09
CA ALA A 61 3.50 -9.09 15.68
C ALA A 61 2.10 -8.60 15.25
N PHE A 62 1.11 -8.66 16.14
CA PHE A 62 -0.22 -8.10 15.93
C PHE A 62 -0.15 -6.57 15.75
N ASN A 63 0.51 -5.86 16.66
CA ASN A 63 0.67 -4.40 16.54
C ASN A 63 1.45 -4.00 15.30
N CYS A 64 2.46 -4.77 14.94
CA CYS A 64 3.23 -4.63 13.70
C CYS A 64 2.35 -4.77 12.46
N ALA A 65 1.51 -5.82 12.41
CA ALA A 65 0.54 -6.02 11.33
C ALA A 65 -0.47 -4.87 11.26
N GLN A 66 -1.00 -4.44 12.41
CA GLN A 66 -1.96 -3.33 12.50
C GLN A 66 -1.33 -2.04 11.97
N ARG A 67 -0.10 -1.71 12.39
CA ARG A 67 0.59 -0.50 11.92
C ARG A 67 0.87 -0.56 10.41
N ALA A 68 1.31 -1.70 9.89
CA ALA A 68 1.56 -1.87 8.45
C ALA A 68 0.28 -1.67 7.61
N HIS A 69 -0.84 -2.23 8.08
CA HIS A 69 -2.16 -2.07 7.46
C HIS A 69 -2.64 -0.61 7.54
N GLY A 70 -2.60 -0.01 8.73
CA GLY A 70 -2.97 1.40 8.93
C GLY A 70 -2.14 2.36 8.09
N ASN A 71 -0.83 2.12 7.98
CA ASN A 71 0.03 2.91 7.10
C ASN A 71 -0.39 2.77 5.64
N THR A 72 -0.75 1.57 5.19
CA THR A 72 -1.23 1.37 3.82
C THR A 72 -2.54 2.12 3.59
N LEU A 73 -3.47 2.11 4.54
CA LEU A 73 -4.73 2.87 4.46
C LEU A 73 -4.52 4.39 4.40
N GLU A 74 -3.56 4.93 5.15
CA GLU A 74 -3.19 6.35 5.13
C GLU A 74 -2.71 6.81 3.73
N TYR A 75 -1.95 5.96 3.03
CA TYR A 75 -1.36 6.31 1.73
C TYR A 75 -2.21 5.91 0.52
N LEU A 76 -3.10 4.92 0.68
CA LEU A 76 -3.86 4.34 -0.43
C LEU A 76 -4.61 5.37 -1.29
N PRO A 77 -5.32 6.38 -0.74
CA PRO A 77 -6.03 7.37 -1.55
C PRO A 77 -5.10 8.17 -2.46
N THR A 78 -3.99 8.66 -1.90
CA THR A 78 -3.00 9.45 -2.64
C THR A 78 -2.29 8.61 -3.70
N THR A 79 -1.94 7.37 -3.38
CA THR A 79 -1.30 6.46 -4.34
C THR A 79 -2.25 6.10 -5.48
N LEU A 80 -3.52 5.80 -5.20
CA LEU A 80 -4.51 5.49 -6.24
C LEU A 80 -4.76 6.70 -7.16
N PHE A 81 -4.92 7.89 -6.58
CA PHE A 81 -5.08 9.12 -7.36
C PHE A 81 -3.89 9.32 -8.31
N THR A 82 -2.67 9.29 -7.78
CA THR A 82 -1.45 9.53 -8.58
C THR A 82 -1.20 8.45 -9.61
N LEU A 83 -1.49 7.18 -9.30
CA LEU A 83 -1.44 6.04 -10.24
C LEU A 83 -2.39 6.22 -11.42
N LEU A 84 -3.68 6.41 -11.12
CA LEU A 84 -4.73 6.52 -12.14
C LEU A 84 -4.52 7.76 -13.01
N PHE A 85 -4.16 8.89 -12.38
CA PHE A 85 -3.95 10.16 -13.08
C PHE A 85 -2.70 10.14 -13.96
N THR A 86 -1.56 9.67 -13.45
CA THR A 86 -0.33 9.51 -14.26
C THR A 86 -0.58 8.55 -15.43
N GLY A 87 -1.37 7.51 -15.21
CA GLY A 87 -1.71 6.52 -16.23
C GLY A 87 -2.46 7.10 -17.43
N LEU A 88 -3.12 8.27 -17.29
CA LEU A 88 -3.84 8.90 -18.40
C LEU A 88 -2.88 9.35 -19.51
N ARG A 89 -1.62 9.67 -19.16
CA ARG A 89 -0.60 10.12 -20.10
C ARG A 89 0.56 9.13 -20.25
N TYR A 90 0.90 8.41 -19.19
CA TYR A 90 2.00 7.44 -19.15
C TYR A 90 1.54 6.07 -18.60
N PRO A 91 0.66 5.34 -19.31
CA PRO A 91 -0.01 4.14 -18.81
C PRO A 91 0.94 3.02 -18.38
N MET A 92 1.95 2.69 -19.20
CA MET A 92 2.90 1.62 -18.88
C MET A 92 3.79 1.97 -17.68
N PHE A 93 4.25 3.21 -17.60
CA PHE A 93 5.03 3.68 -16.45
C PHE A 93 4.20 3.58 -15.16
N ALA A 94 2.99 4.14 -15.18
CA ALA A 94 2.07 4.10 -14.04
C ALA A 94 1.78 2.65 -13.61
N ALA A 95 1.46 1.76 -14.55
CA ALA A 95 1.17 0.36 -14.25
C ALA A 95 2.36 -0.38 -13.62
N CYS A 96 3.56 -0.27 -14.19
CA CYS A 96 4.77 -0.89 -13.66
C CYS A 96 5.11 -0.36 -12.26
N THR A 97 5.04 0.96 -12.07
CA THR A 97 5.32 1.58 -10.76
C THR A 97 4.26 1.21 -9.74
N GLY A 98 2.97 1.17 -10.10
CA GLY A 98 1.88 0.72 -9.22
C GLY A 98 2.04 -0.73 -8.78
N ALA A 99 2.45 -1.62 -9.69
CA ALA A 99 2.77 -3.01 -9.36
C ALA A 99 3.97 -3.09 -8.40
N ALA A 100 5.04 -2.32 -8.65
CA ALA A 100 6.20 -2.26 -7.76
C ALA A 100 5.84 -1.73 -6.37
N VAL A 101 4.97 -0.72 -6.27
CA VAL A 101 4.46 -0.21 -4.99
C VAL A 101 3.70 -1.30 -4.24
N THR A 102 2.81 -2.01 -4.91
CA THR A 102 2.04 -3.10 -4.30
C THR A 102 2.96 -4.20 -3.78
N ALA A 103 3.91 -4.68 -4.60
CA ALA A 103 4.90 -5.67 -4.17
C ALA A 103 5.74 -5.16 -2.99
N GLY A 104 6.23 -3.92 -3.05
CA GLY A 104 6.97 -3.28 -1.96
C GLY A 104 6.16 -3.21 -0.66
N ARG A 105 4.84 -3.00 -0.72
CA ARG A 105 3.97 -2.99 0.46
C ARG A 105 3.74 -4.38 1.05
N ILE A 106 3.72 -5.42 0.22
CA ILE A 106 3.72 -6.81 0.70
C ILE A 106 5.01 -7.07 1.51
N LEU A 107 6.17 -6.73 0.93
CA LEU A 107 7.48 -6.90 1.57
C LEU A 107 7.60 -6.05 2.84
N TYR A 108 7.10 -4.82 2.83
CA TYR A 108 7.01 -3.95 4.00
C TYR A 108 6.22 -4.63 5.12
N THR A 109 5.05 -5.19 4.80
CA THR A 109 4.18 -5.87 5.79
C THR A 109 4.86 -7.09 6.39
N ILE A 110 5.46 -7.94 5.56
CA ILE A 110 6.19 -9.13 6.00
C ILE A 110 7.35 -8.72 6.91
N GLY A 111 8.16 -7.75 6.48
CA GLY A 111 9.33 -7.28 7.23
C GLY A 111 8.95 -6.64 8.58
N TYR A 112 7.84 -5.90 8.62
CA TYR A 112 7.34 -5.33 9.87
C TYR A 112 6.89 -6.41 10.85
N ILE A 113 6.23 -7.47 10.36
CA ILE A 113 5.74 -8.57 11.20
C ILE A 113 6.90 -9.45 11.69
N SER A 114 7.91 -9.72 10.86
CA SER A 114 9.01 -10.64 11.20
C SER A 114 10.12 -9.97 12.01
N GLY A 115 10.47 -8.72 11.69
CA GLY A 115 11.59 -7.98 12.29
C GLY A 115 11.17 -6.82 13.17
N GLY A 116 9.88 -6.69 13.46
CA GLY A 116 9.34 -5.54 14.20
C GLY A 116 9.52 -4.22 13.44
N PRO A 117 9.47 -3.08 14.15
CA PRO A 117 9.54 -1.76 13.52
C PRO A 117 10.83 -1.48 12.74
N SER A 118 11.95 -2.12 13.04
CA SER A 118 13.21 -1.97 12.29
C SER A 118 13.22 -2.81 11.01
N GLY A 119 12.48 -3.92 10.96
CA GLY A 119 12.40 -4.83 9.82
C GLY A 119 11.64 -4.29 8.60
N ARG A 120 10.95 -3.15 8.73
CA ARG A 120 10.06 -2.59 7.70
C ARG A 120 10.69 -2.38 6.32
N TYR A 121 12.00 -2.13 6.27
CA TYR A 121 12.75 -1.94 5.02
C TYR A 121 13.73 -3.07 4.71
N GLY A 122 13.95 -3.99 5.64
CA GLY A 122 14.96 -5.05 5.50
C GLY A 122 14.67 -6.04 4.36
N LEU A 123 13.39 -6.22 4.01
CA LEU A 123 12.96 -7.10 2.91
C LEU A 123 12.64 -6.35 1.60
N GLY A 124 12.96 -5.05 1.50
CA GLY A 124 12.67 -4.26 0.29
C GLY A 124 11.43 -3.36 0.40
N GLY A 125 10.91 -3.10 1.59
CA GLY A 125 9.79 -2.15 1.79
C GLY A 125 10.05 -0.73 1.26
N GLY A 126 11.32 -0.36 1.05
CA GLY A 126 11.70 0.92 0.45
C GLY A 126 11.24 1.09 -1.00
N VAL A 127 11.00 -0.01 -1.72
CA VAL A 127 10.46 0.01 -3.09
C VAL A 127 9.11 0.72 -3.13
N ALA A 128 8.25 0.49 -2.14
CA ALA A 128 6.95 1.17 -2.07
C ALA A 128 7.08 2.69 -1.87
N LEU A 129 8.09 3.13 -1.12
CA LEU A 129 8.35 4.55 -0.91
C LEU A 129 8.82 5.21 -2.21
N VAL A 130 9.85 4.65 -2.84
CA VAL A 130 10.40 5.19 -4.10
C VAL A 130 9.35 5.17 -5.21
N GLY A 131 8.59 4.08 -5.34
CA GLY A 131 7.52 3.99 -6.32
C GLY A 131 6.40 5.00 -6.08
N SER A 132 6.02 5.25 -4.82
CA SER A 132 5.01 6.28 -4.50
C SER A 132 5.51 7.68 -4.87
N LEU A 133 6.78 8.00 -4.57
CA LEU A 133 7.38 9.28 -4.97
C LEU A 133 7.44 9.46 -6.49
N ALA A 134 7.77 8.38 -7.22
CA ALA A 134 7.78 8.39 -8.68
C ALA A 134 6.38 8.68 -9.25
N LEU A 135 5.32 8.10 -8.66
CA LEU A 135 3.94 8.41 -9.05
C LEU A 135 3.55 9.84 -8.69
N PHE A 136 4.02 10.39 -7.57
CA PHE A 136 3.74 11.78 -7.20
C PHE A 136 4.32 12.73 -8.24
N VAL A 137 5.61 12.55 -8.58
CA VAL A 137 6.27 13.33 -9.64
C VAL A 137 5.57 13.14 -10.99
N GLY A 138 5.25 11.90 -11.35
CA GLY A 138 4.54 11.58 -12.59
C GLY A 138 3.18 12.27 -12.69
N SER A 139 2.43 12.34 -11.59
CA SER A 139 1.12 12.98 -11.55
C SER A 139 1.23 14.50 -11.67
N THR A 140 2.18 15.13 -10.98
CA THR A 140 2.46 16.57 -11.08
C THR A 140 2.90 16.93 -12.49
N TRP A 141 3.79 16.14 -13.09
CA TRP A 141 4.23 16.35 -14.46
C TRP A 141 3.08 16.21 -15.46
N SER A 142 2.22 15.21 -15.28
CA SER A 142 1.03 15.03 -16.11
C SER A 142 0.08 16.21 -15.99
N ALA A 143 -0.10 16.78 -14.80
CA ALA A 143 -0.92 17.98 -14.59
C ALA A 143 -0.33 19.23 -15.27
N ILE A 144 0.98 19.46 -15.15
CA ILE A 144 1.67 20.58 -15.81
C ILE A 144 1.46 20.52 -17.33
N GLN A 145 1.62 19.33 -17.91
CA GLN A 145 1.43 19.06 -19.34
C GLN A 145 -0.01 19.24 -19.83
N MET A 146 -1.00 19.36 -18.94
CA MET A 146 -2.39 19.67 -19.32
C MET A 146 -2.69 21.17 -19.34
N VAL A 147 -1.84 21.97 -18.67
CA VAL A 147 -1.98 23.43 -18.61
C VAL A 147 -1.11 24.12 -19.67
N MET A 148 0.05 23.54 -19.98
CA MET A 148 0.93 23.98 -21.07
C MET A 148 0.42 23.51 -22.43
#